data_AF-C7R1V4-F1
#
_entry.id   AF-C7R1V4-F1
#
_cell.length_a   1.000
_cell.length_b   1.000
_cell.length_c   1.000
_cell.angle_alpha   90.00
_cell.angle_beta   90.00
_cell.angle_gamma   90.00
#
_symmetry.space_group_name_H-M   'P 1'
#
loop_
_entity.id
_entity.type
_entity.pdbx_description
1 polymer ?
#
loop_
_entity_poly.entity_id
_entity_poly.type
_entity_poly.pdbx_seq_one_letter_code
_entity_poly.pdbx_strand_id
1 'polypeptide(L)' 'MKQPCNLCNAVHPSNAARVYGIFTPPKFYRAITAGAPRRTNRASAEADYCAALQQSSLTTSGHRA' A
#
# COMPACT_ATOMS: atom_id res chain seq x y z
N MET A 1 -12.04 3.87 -15.01
CA MET A 1 -11.16 4.82 -14.29
C MET A 1 -11.39 4.64 -12.80
N LYS A 2 -10.36 4.29 -12.03
CA LYS A 2 -10.46 4.19 -10.56
C LYS A 2 -10.44 5.61 -9.99
N GLN A 3 -11.36 5.90 -9.08
CA GLN A 3 -11.34 7.16 -8.33
C GLN A 3 -10.04 7.23 -7.49
N PRO A 4 -9.42 8.41 -7.36
CA PRO A 4 -8.30 8.59 -6.46
C PRO A 4 -8.75 8.31 -5.03
N CYS A 5 -7.84 7.78 -4.21
CA CYS A 5 -8.14 7.56 -2.80
C CYS A 5 -8.26 8.91 -2.09
N ASN A 6 -9.35 9.15 -1.37
CA ASN A 6 -9.59 10.41 -0.64
C ASN A 6 -8.55 10.69 0.47
N LEU A 7 -7.76 9.69 0.87
CA LEU A 7 -6.75 9.83 1.93
C LEU A 7 -5.39 10.30 1.38
N CYS A 8 -4.92 9.70 0.29
CA CYS A 8 -3.61 10.02 -0.28
C CYS A 8 -3.68 10.81 -1.60
N ASN A 9 -4.89 11.13 -2.09
CA ASN A 9 -5.16 11.78 -3.37
C ASN A 9 -4.49 11.10 -4.58
N ALA A 10 -4.13 9.81 -4.46
CA ALA A 10 -3.49 9.03 -5.50
C ALA A 10 -4.38 7.85 -5.94
N VAL A 11 -4.22 7.43 -7.19
CA VAL A 11 -4.92 6.25 -7.74
C VAL A 11 -4.17 4.98 -7.33
N HIS A 12 -4.81 4.12 -6.53
CA HIS A 12 -4.23 2.83 -6.16
C HIS A 12 -4.28 1.84 -7.33
N PRO A 13 -3.16 1.20 -7.72
CA PRO A 13 -3.19 0.17 -8.73
C PRO A 13 -3.97 -1.05 -8.21
N SER A 14 -4.50 -1.87 -9.10
CA SER A 14 -5.28 -3.07 -8.71
C SER A 14 -4.46 -4.14 -8.00
N ASN A 15 -3.13 -4.05 -8.08
CA ASN A 15 -2.20 -4.90 -7.37
C ASN A 15 -1.58 -4.21 -6.13
N ALA A 16 -2.15 -3.12 -5.61
CA ALA A 16 -1.64 -2.39 -4.43
C ALA A 16 -1.36 -3.30 -3.22
N ALA A 17 -2.09 -4.41 -3.10
CA ALA A 17 -1.81 -5.50 -2.17
C ALA A 17 -1.53 -6.82 -2.93
N ARG A 18 -0.45 -7.49 -2.54
CA ARG A 18 -0.08 -8.85 -2.97
C ARG A 18 -0.53 -9.87 -1.93
N VAL A 19 -1.02 -11.01 -2.39
CA VAL A 19 -1.39 -12.15 -1.54
C VAL A 19 -0.24 -13.15 -1.48
N TYR A 20 -0.06 -13.76 -0.32
CA TYR A 20 0.95 -14.77 0.01
C TYR A 20 0.26 -15.95 0.70
N GLY A 21 0.79 -17.17 0.54
CA GLY A 21 0.18 -18.37 1.12
C GLY A 21 -1.17 -18.73 0.49
N ILE A 22 -1.34 -18.48 -0.82
CA ILE A 22 -2.60 -18.79 -1.55
C ILE A 22 -2.94 -20.28 -1.45
N PHE A 23 -1.91 -21.14 -1.58
CA PHE A 23 -2.04 -22.59 -1.67
C PHE A 23 -1.89 -23.31 -0.32
N THR A 24 -1.34 -22.64 0.68
CA THR A 24 -1.13 -23.17 2.04
C THR A 24 -1.54 -22.11 3.05
N PRO A 25 -2.70 -22.25 3.72
CA PRO A 25 -3.13 -21.30 4.73
C PRO A 25 -2.12 -21.27 5.90
N PRO A 26 -2.01 -20.13 6.62
CA PRO A 26 -2.83 -18.93 6.50
C PRO A 26 -2.48 -18.02 5.30
N LYS A 27 -3.52 -17.41 4.71
CA LYS A 27 -3.38 -16.39 3.66
C LYS A 27 -2.97 -15.06 4.29
N PHE A 28 -1.97 -14.42 3.71
CA PHE A 28 -1.52 -13.10 4.12
C PHE A 28 -1.53 -12.13 2.94
N TYR A 29 -1.71 -10.85 3.25
CA TYR A 29 -1.68 -9.76 2.30
C TYR A 29 -0.56 -8.80 2.68
N ARG A 30 0.09 -8.19 1.70
CA ARG A 30 1.16 -7.22 1.92
C ARG A 30 1.08 -6.12 0.87
N ALA A 31 1.29 -4.88 1.25
CA ALA A 31 1.40 -3.77 0.29
C ALA A 31 2.53 -4.01 -0.71
N ILE A 32 2.43 -3.46 -1.92
CA ILE A 32 3.51 -3.47 -2.92
C ILE A 32 4.59 -2.42 -2.65
N THR A 33 4.95 -2.25 -1.38
CA THR A 33 6.00 -1.36 -0.93
C THR A 33 7.05 -2.15 -0.16
N ALA A 34 8.31 -1.78 -0.35
CA ALA A 34 9.41 -2.41 0.38
C ALA A 34 9.21 -2.25 1.89
N GLY A 35 9.53 -3.28 2.67
CA GLY A 35 9.39 -3.25 4.13
C GLY A 35 7.96 -3.32 4.70
N ALA A 36 6.89 -3.31 3.88
CA ALA A 36 5.52 -3.32 4.41
C ALA A 36 5.21 -4.55 5.30
N PRO A 37 4.40 -4.40 6.36
CA PRO A 37 4.03 -5.50 7.23
C PRO A 37 3.08 -6.49 6.53
N ARG A 38 3.05 -7.74 7.00
CA ARG A 38 2.04 -8.71 6.58
C ARG A 38 0.72 -8.44 7.32
N ARG A 39 -0.40 -8.51 6.61
CA ARG A 39 -1.76 -8.34 7.10
C ARG A 39 -2.57 -9.60 6.85
N THR A 40 -3.60 -9.81 7.67
CA THR A 40 -4.53 -10.95 7.52
C THR A 40 -5.64 -10.67 6.52
N ASN A 41 -5.82 -9.42 6.10
CA ASN A 41 -6.83 -9.02 5.13
C ASN A 41 -6.25 -8.03 4.10
N ARG A 42 -6.91 -7.96 2.93
CA ARG A 42 -6.48 -7.14 1.79
C ARG A 42 -6.60 -5.63 2.08
N ALA A 43 -7.68 -5.20 2.73
CA ALA A 43 -7.95 -3.79 2.98
C ALA A 43 -6.85 -3.13 3.85
N SER A 44 -6.38 -3.81 4.89
CA SER A 44 -5.28 -3.34 5.72
C SER A 44 -3.97 -3.23 4.94
N ALA A 45 -3.68 -4.16 4.03
CA ALA A 45 -2.49 -4.08 3.18
C ALA A 45 -2.59 -2.92 2.17
N GLU A 46 -3.78 -2.60 1.67
CA GLU A 46 -4.00 -1.43 0.80
C GLU A 46 -3.89 -0.11 1.60
N ALA A 47 -4.27 -0.10 2.88
CA ALA A 47 -4.05 1.04 3.76
C ALA A 47 -2.55 1.29 4.04
N ASP A 48 -1.74 0.23 4.19
CA ASP A 48 -0.28 0.36 4.32
C ASP A 48 0.35 0.97 3.06
N TYR A 49 -0.16 0.60 1.88
CA TYR A 49 0.26 1.20 0.61
C TYR A 49 -0.07 2.70 0.56
N CYS A 50 -1.29 3.07 0.97
CA CYS A 50 -1.73 4.45 1.07
C CYS A 50 -0.81 5.28 1.98
N ALA A 51 -0.47 4.75 3.16
CA ALA A 51 0.43 5.40 4.12
C ALA A 51 1.84 5.58 3.55
N ALA A 52 2.38 4.60 2.82
CA ALA A 52 3.68 4.71 2.18
C ALA A 52 3.73 5.78 1.08
N LEU A 53 2.63 5.96 0.32
CA LEU A 53 2.51 7.04 -0.66
C LEU A 53 2.48 8.41 0.02
N GLN A 54 1.73 8.56 1.12
CA GLN A 54 1.73 9.78 1.92
C GLN A 54 3.14 10.09 2.45
N GLN A 55 3.86 9.11 3.00
CA GLN A 55 5.24 9.28 3.45
C GLN A 55 6.18 9.71 2.32
N SER A 56 6.05 9.12 1.13
CA SER A 56 6.87 9.48 -0.04
C SER A 56 6.61 10.91 -0.54
N SER A 57 5.36 11.38 -0.42
CA SER A 57 5.02 12.76 -0.75
C SER A 57 5.65 13.77 0.22
N LEU A 58 5.71 13.43 1.52
CA LEU A 58 6.31 14.25 2.56
C LEU A 58 7.83 14.34 2.43
N THR A 59 8.50 13.24 2.08
CA THR A 59 9.97 13.19 1.99
C THR A 59 10.51 13.89 0.75
N THR A 60 9.76 13.91 -0.35
CA THR A 60 10.19 14.57 -1.60
C THR A 60 10.09 16.10 -1.51
N SER A 61 9.21 16.64 -0.65
CA SER A 61 9.10 18.09 -0.38
C SER A 61 10.22 18.67 0.49
N GLY A 62 11.14 17.84 0.99
CA GLY A 62 12.23 18.25 1.87
C GLY A 62 13.57 18.58 1.19
N HIS A 63 13.69 18.48 -0.15
CA HIS A 63 14.96 18.69 -0.86
C HIS A 63 15.04 20.09 -1.48
N ARG A 64 15.07 21.12 -0.63
CA ARG A 64 15.63 22.44 -0.97
C ARG A 64 16.41 22.95 0.23
N ALA A 65 17.72 22.72 0.20
CA ALA A 65 18.72 23.51 0.92
C ALA A 65 19.94 23.61 0.00
#